data_AF-A0A7V0T6J6-F1
#
_entry.id   AF-A0A7V0T6J6-F1
#
_cell.length_a   1.000
_cell.length_b   1.000
_cell.length_c   1.000
_cell.angle_alpha   90.00
_cell.angle_beta   90.00
_cell.angle_gamma   90.00
#
_symmetry.space_group_name_H-M   'P 1'
#
loop_
_entity.id
_entity.type
_entity.pdbx_description
1 polymer ?
#
loop_
_entity_poly.entity_id
_entity_poly.type
_entity_poly.pdbx_seq_one_letter_code
_entity_poly.pdbx_strand_id
1 'polypeptide(L)'
;MLSAFLDGDLDRTETADVRRHLENCVDCRSVVAELDEIRQATTSMKALEPPPVVWYRVRDEVSRRPSRPRFAWAWAGAAAAALLVAVYVGSRLPAFQVRAAGPEALLSRSRTAASAELTAHYREYLAGVDAAIAETELALAENPSNPRVRMAHLEARAARARTLNQLYAGGD
;
A
#
# COMPACT_ATOMS: atom_id res chain seq x y z
N MET A 1 -13.12 30.17 -33.26
CA MET A 1 -13.60 29.53 -34.50
C MET A 1 -13.32 30.43 -35.72
N LEU A 2 -13.82 31.68 -35.78
CA LEU A 2 -13.57 32.58 -36.93
C LEU A 2 -12.09 32.99 -37.11
N SER A 3 -11.35 33.26 -36.03
CA SER A 3 -9.89 33.51 -36.11
C SER A 3 -9.15 32.31 -36.68
N ALA A 4 -9.35 31.12 -36.12
CA ALA A 4 -8.71 29.89 -36.61
C ALA A 4 -9.04 29.59 -38.09
N PHE A 5 -10.26 29.94 -38.55
CA PHE A 5 -10.62 29.86 -39.97
C PHE A 5 -9.79 30.80 -40.84
N LEU A 6 -9.55 32.05 -40.40
CA LEU A 6 -8.67 33.00 -41.09
C LEU A 6 -7.21 32.55 -41.03
N ASP A 7 -6.74 32.07 -39.88
CA ASP A 7 -5.36 31.62 -39.67
C ASP A 7 -5.03 30.34 -40.44
N GLY A 8 -6.04 29.58 -40.89
CA GLY A 8 -5.87 28.32 -41.62
C GLY A 8 -5.65 27.11 -40.72
N ASP A 9 -5.93 27.25 -39.42
CA ASP A 9 -5.66 26.26 -38.38
C ASP A 9 -6.83 25.28 -38.15
N LEU A 10 -7.87 25.34 -38.98
CA LEU A 10 -9.01 24.41 -38.93
C LEU A 10 -8.78 23.18 -39.80
N ASP A 11 -9.33 22.05 -39.37
CA ASP A 11 -9.37 20.87 -40.22
C ASP A 11 -10.37 21.04 -41.39
N ARG A 12 -10.37 20.08 -42.33
CA ARG A 12 -11.23 20.16 -43.53
C ARG A 12 -12.73 20.15 -43.21
N THR A 13 -13.12 19.44 -42.16
CA THR A 13 -14.52 19.31 -41.75
C THR A 13 -15.01 20.59 -41.09
N GLU A 14 -14.24 21.13 -40.14
CA GLU A 14 -14.49 22.39 -39.46
C GLU A 14 -14.53 23.56 -40.44
N THR A 15 -13.61 23.59 -41.41
CA THR A 15 -13.58 24.60 -42.47
C THR A 15 -14.86 24.59 -43.31
N ALA A 16 -15.39 23.41 -43.64
CA ALA A 16 -16.63 23.28 -44.42
C ALA A 16 -17.85 23.76 -43.63
N ASP A 17 -17.91 23.48 -42.33
CA ASP A 17 -19.00 23.90 -41.46
C ASP A 17 -19.00 25.42 -41.25
N VAL A 18 -17.83 26.03 -41.02
CA VAL A 18 -17.70 27.49 -40.93
C VAL A 18 -18.11 28.15 -42.26
N ARG A 19 -17.70 27.61 -43.41
CA ARG A 19 -18.11 28.14 -44.73
C ARG A 19 -19.62 28.11 -44.91
N ARG A 20 -20.27 26.99 -44.59
CA ARG A 20 -21.74 26.85 -44.65
C ARG A 20 -22.44 27.86 -43.73
N HIS A 21 -21.87 28.12 -42.56
CA HIS A 21 -22.40 29.13 -41.65
C HIS A 21 -22.26 30.55 -42.21
N LEU A 22 -21.11 30.87 -42.81
CA LEU A 22 -20.85 32.17 -43.44
C LEU A 22 -21.75 32.42 -44.65
N GLU A 23 -22.26 31.40 -45.34
CA GLU A 23 -23.26 31.59 -46.40
C GLU A 23 -24.60 32.11 -45.85
N ASN A 24 -24.97 31.71 -44.63
CA ASN A 24 -26.29 31.96 -44.06
C ASN A 24 -26.33 33.10 -43.02
N CYS A 25 -25.19 33.51 -42.46
CA CYS A 25 -25.13 34.53 -41.41
C CYS A 25 -24.38 35.78 -41.87
N VAL A 26 -25.08 36.93 -41.96
CA VAL A 26 -24.48 38.21 -42.37
C VAL A 26 -23.56 38.80 -41.28
N ASP A 27 -23.92 38.64 -40.01
CA ASP A 27 -23.14 39.17 -38.89
C ASP A 27 -21.78 38.46 -38.77
N CYS A 28 -21.73 37.16 -39.02
CA CYS A 28 -20.45 36.44 -39.02
C CYS A 28 -19.59 36.80 -40.23
N ARG A 29 -20.18 37.17 -41.38
CA ARG A 29 -19.42 37.67 -42.53
C ARG A 29 -18.80 39.03 -42.27
N SER A 30 -19.51 39.94 -41.60
CA SER A 30 -18.95 41.27 -41.27
C SER A 30 -17.78 41.15 -40.30
N VAL A 31 -17.89 40.30 -39.28
CA VAL A 31 -16.81 40.04 -38.33
C VAL A 31 -15.57 39.44 -39.02
N VAL A 32 -15.76 38.51 -39.96
CA VAL A 32 -14.64 37.96 -40.75
C VAL A 32 -13.97 39.02 -41.61
N ALA A 33 -14.74 39.91 -42.24
CA ALA A 33 -14.21 40.99 -43.05
C ALA A 33 -13.39 41.99 -42.23
N GLU A 34 -13.87 42.36 -41.04
CA GLU A 34 -13.15 43.25 -40.11
C GLU A 34 -11.83 42.63 -39.61
N LEU A 35 -11.86 41.34 -39.26
CA LEU A 35 -10.66 40.61 -38.84
C LEU A 35 -9.64 40.47 -39.99
N ASP A 36 -10.10 40.24 -41.22
CA ASP A 36 -9.23 40.15 -42.39
C ASP A 36 -8.58 41.50 -42.72
N GLU A 37 -9.30 42.62 -42.55
CA GLU A 37 -8.74 43.97 -42.72
C GLU A 37 -7.59 44.23 -41.73
N ILE A 38 -7.78 43.88 -40.45
CA ILE A 38 -6.73 43.99 -39.42
C ILE A 38 -5.53 43.11 -39.77
N ARG A 39 -5.77 41.88 -40.25
CA ARG A 39 -4.71 40.96 -40.68
C ARG A 39 -3.91 41.52 -41.85
N GLN A 40 -4.59 42.06 -42.86
CA GLN A 40 -3.94 42.67 -44.03
C GLN A 40 -3.09 43.89 -43.60
N ALA A 41 -3.64 44.76 -42.75
CA ALA A 41 -2.91 45.90 -42.20
C ALA A 41 -1.65 45.46 -41.45
N THR A 42 -1.74 44.41 -40.63
CA THR A 42 -0.60 43.87 -39.88
C THR A 42 0.43 43.20 -40.78
N THR A 43 -0.02 42.47 -41.81
CA THR A 43 0.87 41.78 -42.77
C THR A 43 1.66 42.76 -43.64
N SER A 44 1.11 43.96 -43.87
CA SER A 44 1.81 45.04 -44.59
C SER A 44 2.96 45.67 -43.81
N MET A 45 3.06 45.39 -42.50
CA MET A 45 4.14 45.90 -41.66
C MET A 45 5.46 45.17 -41.98
N LYS A 46 6.56 45.92 -42.03
CA LYS A 46 7.88 45.34 -42.28
C LYS A 46 8.23 44.34 -41.18
N ALA A 47 8.49 43.10 -41.57
CA ALA A 47 9.04 42.10 -40.66
C ALA A 47 10.36 42.60 -40.06
N LEU A 48 10.43 42.63 -38.73
CA LEU A 48 11.64 43.01 -38.02
C LEU A 48 12.58 41.81 -37.99
N GLU A 49 13.72 41.92 -38.67
CA GLU A 49 14.74 40.88 -38.61
C GLU A 49 15.37 40.88 -37.20
N PRO A 50 15.32 39.75 -36.47
CA PRO A 50 15.89 39.68 -35.14
C PRO A 50 17.43 39.85 -35.17
N PRO A 51 18.03 40.56 -34.21
CA PRO A 51 19.48 40.71 -34.15
C PRO A 51 20.20 39.36 -34.05
N PRO A 52 21.42 39.22 -34.62
CA PRO A 52 22.16 37.95 -34.66
C PRO A 52 22.39 37.27 -33.31
N VAL A 53 22.44 38.05 -32.22
CA VAL A 53 22.58 37.54 -30.84
C VAL A 53 21.41 36.65 -30.42
N VAL A 54 20.20 36.92 -30.94
CA VAL A 54 19.00 36.12 -30.65
C VAL A 54 19.17 34.73 -31.27
N TRP A 55 19.64 34.66 -32.52
CA TRP A 55 19.91 33.40 -33.22
C TRP A 55 20.99 32.57 -32.52
N TYR A 56 22.02 33.23 -31.96
CA TYR A 56 23.05 32.53 -31.18
C TYR A 56 22.44 31.83 -29.95
N ARG A 57 21.58 32.51 -29.20
CA ARG A 57 20.92 31.95 -28.00
C ARG A 57 19.96 30.81 -28.36
N VAL A 58 19.19 30.96 -29.44
CA VAL A 58 18.29 29.90 -29.93
C VAL A 58 19.08 28.66 -30.31
N ARG A 59 20.21 28.82 -31.03
CA ARG A 59 21.07 27.70 -31.40
C ARG A 59 21.65 26.99 -30.18
N ASP A 60 22.16 27.75 -29.20
CA ASP A 60 22.69 27.19 -27.96
C ASP A 60 21.61 26.37 -27.22
N GLU A 61 20.40 26.90 -27.08
CA GLU A 61 19.30 26.20 -26.40
C GLU A 61 18.83 24.94 -27.14
N VAL A 62 18.73 25.00 -28.48
CA VAL A 62 18.36 23.84 -29.30
C VAL A 62 19.44 22.75 -29.24
N SER A 63 20.72 23.15 -29.24
CA SER A 63 21.86 22.23 -29.10
C SER A 63 21.99 21.65 -27.68
N ARG A 64 21.53 22.39 -26.66
CA ARG A 64 21.48 21.94 -25.26
C ARG A 64 20.35 20.97 -24.97
N ARG A 65 19.43 20.72 -25.91
CA ARG A 65 18.43 19.66 -25.73
C ARG A 65 19.16 18.36 -25.39
N PRO A 66 18.97 17.83 -24.17
CA PRO A 66 19.71 16.66 -23.75
C PRO A 66 19.38 15.54 -24.73
N SER A 67 20.41 15.03 -25.40
CA SER A 67 20.37 13.74 -26.07
C SER A 67 19.85 12.75 -25.04
N ARG A 68 18.59 12.31 -25.19
CA ARG A 68 18.01 11.29 -24.32
C ARG A 68 18.99 10.11 -24.34
N PRO A 69 19.60 9.74 -23.20
CA PRO A 69 20.67 8.75 -23.22
C PRO A 69 20.05 7.42 -23.64
N ARG A 70 20.20 7.08 -24.92
CA ARG A 70 19.75 5.80 -25.51
C ARG A 70 20.36 4.62 -24.75
N PHE A 71 21.53 4.86 -24.14
CA PHE A 71 22.23 3.94 -23.26
C PHE A 71 21.48 3.66 -21.94
N ALA A 72 20.75 4.62 -21.37
CA ALA A 72 19.96 4.38 -20.14
C ALA A 72 18.83 3.36 -20.38
N TRP A 73 18.25 3.34 -21.59
CA TRP A 73 17.28 2.33 -21.99
C TRP A 73 17.91 0.94 -22.23
N ALA A 74 19.18 0.90 -22.67
CA ALA A 74 19.92 -0.35 -22.80
C ALA A 74 20.17 -1.02 -21.43
N TRP A 75 20.45 -0.24 -20.38
CA TRP A 75 20.58 -0.75 -19.02
C TRP A 75 19.23 -1.03 -18.34
N ALA A 76 18.14 -0.38 -18.76
CA ALA A 76 16.80 -0.67 -18.24
C ALA A 76 16.37 -2.12 -18.52
N GLY A 77 16.73 -2.67 -19.69
CA GLY A 77 16.50 -4.08 -20.01
C GLY A 77 17.34 -5.03 -19.14
N ALA A 78 18.62 -4.68 -18.90
CA ALA A 78 19.52 -5.46 -18.06
C ALA A 78 19.08 -5.49 -16.58
N ALA A 79 18.59 -4.36 -16.06
CA ALA A 79 18.07 -4.27 -14.70
C ALA A 79 16.80 -5.13 -14.49
N ALA A 80 15.89 -5.15 -15.47
CA ALA A 80 14.70 -5.99 -15.42
C ALA A 80 15.05 -7.49 -15.43
N ALA A 81 15.99 -7.91 -16.27
CA ALA A 81 16.47 -9.30 -16.30
C ALA A 81 17.16 -9.69 -14.98
N ALA A 82 17.99 -8.82 -14.41
CA ALA A 82 18.64 -9.07 -13.13
C ALA A 82 17.64 -9.23 -11.96
N LEU A 83 16.57 -8.42 -11.94
CA LEU A 83 15.50 -8.56 -10.94
C LEU A 83 14.76 -9.90 -11.07
N LEU A 84 14.44 -10.33 -12.28
CA LEU A 84 13.79 -11.64 -12.51
C LEU A 84 14.68 -12.80 -12.06
N VAL A 85 15.99 -12.74 -12.35
CA VAL A 85 16.95 -13.74 -11.90
C VAL A 85 17.09 -13.73 -10.37
N ALA A 86 17.14 -12.56 -9.74
CA ALA A 86 17.21 -12.44 -8.28
C ALA A 86 15.96 -12.98 -7.59
N VAL A 87 14.77 -12.73 -8.15
CA VAL A 87 13.49 -13.30 -7.65
C VAL A 87 13.45 -14.81 -7.86
N TYR A 88 13.85 -15.29 -9.04
CA TYR A 88 13.88 -16.72 -9.34
C TYR A 88 14.84 -17.47 -8.41
N VAL A 89 16.09 -17.01 -8.28
CA VAL A 89 17.09 -17.62 -7.39
C VAL A 89 16.68 -17.46 -5.93
N GLY A 90 16.17 -16.30 -5.52
CA GLY A 90 15.68 -16.05 -4.16
C GLY A 90 14.54 -16.98 -3.76
N SER A 91 13.61 -17.26 -4.68
CA SER A 91 12.50 -18.21 -4.45
C SER A 91 12.94 -19.67 -4.28
N ARG A 92 14.15 -20.01 -4.75
CA ARG A 92 14.74 -21.35 -4.62
C ARG A 92 15.56 -21.52 -3.33
N LEU A 93 15.88 -20.44 -2.63
CA LEU A 93 16.65 -20.49 -1.40
C LEU A 93 15.74 -20.74 -0.19
N PRO A 94 15.96 -21.81 0.60
CA PRO A 94 15.15 -22.13 1.77
C PRO A 94 15.22 -21.06 2.87
N ALA A 95 16.26 -20.20 2.85
CA ALA A 95 16.41 -19.09 3.79
C ALA A 95 15.41 -17.94 3.55
N PHE A 96 14.88 -17.76 2.32
CA PHE A 96 13.88 -16.71 2.03
C PHE A 96 12.46 -17.12 2.46
N GLN A 97 12.19 -18.43 2.52
CA GLN A 97 10.91 -19.00 2.99
C GLN A 97 10.65 -18.75 4.48
N VAL A 98 11.68 -18.40 5.27
CA VAL A 98 11.56 -18.17 6.72
C VAL A 98 10.89 -16.82 7.06
N ARG A 99 10.70 -15.90 6.10
CA ARG A 99 10.04 -14.60 6.35
C ARG A 99 8.60 -14.48 5.82
N ALA A 100 7.99 -15.60 5.41
CA ALA A 100 6.56 -15.69 5.14
C ALA A 100 5.88 -16.57 6.20
N ALA A 101 6.19 -16.36 7.48
CA ALA A 101 5.25 -16.71 8.52
C ALA A 101 4.03 -15.81 8.32
N GLY A 102 3.09 -16.25 7.48
CA GLY A 102 1.84 -15.55 7.23
C GLY A 102 1.09 -15.32 8.55
N PRO A 103 0.03 -14.49 8.55
CA PRO A 103 -0.76 -14.20 9.76
C PRO A 103 -1.17 -15.46 10.53
N GLU A 104 -1.42 -16.58 9.83
CA GLU A 104 -1.69 -17.91 10.40
C GLU A 104 -0.58 -18.44 11.32
N ALA A 105 0.69 -18.26 10.97
CA ALA A 105 1.83 -18.75 11.76
C ALA A 105 2.08 -17.89 13.00
N LEU A 106 1.77 -16.58 12.92
CA LEU A 106 1.83 -15.69 14.07
C LEU A 106 0.67 -15.97 15.04
N LEU A 107 -0.54 -16.21 14.52
CA LEU A 107 -1.71 -16.57 15.31
C LEU A 107 -1.58 -17.94 15.98
N SER A 108 -1.03 -18.93 15.28
CA SER A 108 -0.77 -20.25 15.89
C SER A 108 0.27 -20.14 16.99
N ARG A 109 1.35 -19.37 16.78
CA ARG A 109 2.37 -19.13 17.81
C ARG A 109 1.85 -18.35 19.01
N SER A 110 0.96 -17.36 18.80
CA SER A 110 0.33 -16.65 19.90
C SER A 110 -0.62 -17.55 20.69
N ARG A 111 -1.38 -18.42 20.01
CA ARG A 111 -2.24 -19.42 20.67
C ARG A 111 -1.43 -20.43 21.50
N THR A 112 -0.31 -20.94 20.98
CA THR A 112 0.52 -21.89 21.73
C THR A 112 1.23 -21.24 22.91
N ALA A 113 1.68 -19.98 22.77
CA ALA A 113 2.23 -19.22 23.88
C ALA A 113 1.17 -18.96 24.96
N ALA A 114 -0.04 -18.54 24.58
CA ALA A 114 -1.14 -18.29 25.50
C ALA A 114 -1.61 -19.57 26.24
N SER A 115 -1.67 -20.72 25.55
CA SER A 115 -2.02 -21.99 26.20
C SER A 115 -0.93 -22.47 27.17
N ALA A 116 0.35 -22.25 26.84
CA ALA A 116 1.46 -22.56 27.74
C ALA A 116 1.45 -21.68 29.00
N GLU A 117 1.18 -20.38 28.86
CA GLU A 117 1.06 -19.43 29.97
C GLU A 117 -0.12 -19.77 30.89
N LEU A 118 -1.28 -20.06 30.31
CA LEU A 118 -2.47 -20.48 31.07
C LEU A 118 -2.22 -21.78 31.84
N THR A 119 -1.61 -22.77 31.18
CA THR A 119 -1.25 -24.05 31.82
C THR A 119 -0.26 -23.86 32.96
N ALA A 120 0.72 -22.96 32.80
CA ALA A 120 1.69 -22.64 33.84
C ALA A 120 1.01 -21.98 35.06
N HIS A 121 0.09 -21.06 34.84
CA HIS A 121 -0.68 -20.41 35.91
C HIS A 121 -1.49 -21.42 36.73
N TYR A 122 -2.22 -22.32 36.07
CA TYR A 122 -2.98 -23.35 36.77
C TYR A 122 -2.10 -24.39 37.47
N ARG A 123 -0.93 -24.73 36.91
CA ARG A 123 0.04 -25.62 37.56
C ARG A 123 0.52 -25.06 38.89
N GLU A 124 0.83 -23.76 38.92
CA GLU A 124 1.23 -23.08 40.16
C GLU A 124 0.11 -23.08 41.19
N TYR A 125 -1.11 -22.75 40.78
CA TYR A 125 -2.28 -22.79 41.67
C TYR A 125 -2.53 -24.20 42.23
N LEU A 126 -2.48 -25.24 41.39
CA LEU A 126 -2.67 -26.63 41.81
C LEU A 126 -1.58 -27.09 42.78
N ALA A 127 -0.33 -26.67 42.60
CA ALA A 127 0.75 -26.97 43.53
C ALA A 127 0.47 -26.42 44.94
N GLY A 128 -0.08 -25.20 45.03
CA GLY A 128 -0.51 -24.61 46.31
C GLY A 128 -1.67 -25.38 46.97
N VAL A 129 -2.65 -25.81 46.18
CA VAL A 129 -3.78 -26.62 46.67
C VAL A 129 -3.30 -28.00 47.13
N ASP A 130 -2.37 -28.63 46.40
CA ASP A 130 -1.77 -29.92 46.76
C ASP A 130 -0.99 -29.83 48.07
N ALA A 131 -0.25 -28.74 48.29
CA ALA A 131 0.43 -28.48 49.55
C ALA A 131 -0.56 -28.33 50.72
N ALA A 132 -1.67 -27.61 50.53
CA ALA A 132 -2.70 -27.46 51.56
C ALA A 132 -3.42 -28.79 51.89
N ILE A 133 -3.65 -29.64 50.89
CA ILE A 133 -4.18 -31.00 51.10
C ILE A 133 -3.21 -31.80 51.96
N ALA A 134 -1.92 -31.81 51.63
CA ALA A 134 -0.91 -32.54 52.40
C ALA A 134 -0.80 -32.05 53.85
N GLU A 135 -0.84 -30.73 54.08
CA GLU A 135 -0.82 -30.15 55.43
C GLU A 135 -2.04 -30.56 56.26
N THR A 136 -3.24 -30.53 55.65
CA THR A 136 -4.47 -30.96 56.33
C THR A 136 -4.52 -32.46 56.58
N GLU A 137 -3.91 -33.29 55.71
CA GLU A 137 -3.76 -34.73 55.94
C GLU A 137 -2.87 -35.03 57.16
N LEU A 138 -1.75 -34.31 57.30
CA LEU A 138 -0.89 -34.41 58.48
C LEU A 138 -1.64 -34.00 59.76
N ALA A 139 -2.34 -32.86 59.74
CA ALA A 139 -3.10 -32.38 60.88
C ALA A 139 -4.27 -33.32 61.27
N LEU A 140 -4.90 -33.98 60.30
CA LEU A 140 -5.91 -35.03 60.56
C LEU A 140 -5.30 -36.32 61.08
N ALA A 141 -4.07 -36.66 60.69
CA ALA A 141 -3.36 -37.81 61.25
C ALA A 141 -3.06 -37.62 62.74
N GLU A 142 -2.73 -36.39 63.17
CA GLU A 142 -2.51 -36.04 64.57
C GLU A 142 -3.82 -35.97 65.37
N ASN A 143 -4.88 -35.38 64.80
CA ASN A 143 -6.18 -35.25 65.44
C ASN A 143 -7.33 -35.56 64.49
N PRO A 144 -7.71 -36.85 64.35
CA PRO A 144 -8.72 -37.28 63.38
C PRO A 144 -10.11 -36.67 63.60
N SER A 145 -10.41 -36.28 64.84
CA SER A 145 -11.73 -35.77 65.25
C SER A 145 -11.88 -34.26 65.07
N ASN A 146 -10.85 -33.54 64.61
CA ASN A 146 -10.93 -32.08 64.45
C ASN A 146 -11.84 -31.69 63.26
N PRO A 147 -13.04 -31.13 63.52
CA PRO A 147 -14.02 -30.86 62.47
C PRO A 147 -13.58 -29.72 61.54
N ARG A 148 -12.80 -28.75 62.04
CA ARG A 148 -12.34 -27.60 61.23
C ARG A 148 -11.33 -28.03 60.17
N VAL A 149 -10.36 -28.85 60.55
CA VAL A 149 -9.34 -29.39 59.63
C VAL A 149 -9.98 -30.31 58.61
N ARG A 150 -10.97 -31.13 59.02
CA ARG A 150 -11.73 -31.99 58.11
C ARG A 150 -12.47 -31.19 57.05
N MET A 151 -13.12 -30.10 57.43
CA MET A 151 -13.80 -29.21 56.48
C MET A 151 -12.81 -28.56 55.51
N ALA A 152 -11.69 -28.01 56.01
CA ALA A 152 -10.65 -27.41 55.17
C ALA A 152 -10.05 -28.43 54.16
N HIS A 153 -9.84 -29.67 54.57
CA HIS A 153 -9.36 -30.75 53.70
C HIS A 153 -10.34 -31.04 52.55
N LEU A 154 -11.64 -31.16 52.87
CA LEU A 154 -12.68 -31.39 51.86
C LEU A 154 -12.80 -30.22 50.88
N GLU A 155 -12.71 -28.98 51.37
CA GLU A 155 -12.73 -27.77 50.55
C GLU A 155 -11.55 -27.71 49.58
N ALA A 156 -10.33 -28.01 50.05
CA ALA A 156 -9.13 -28.05 49.23
C ALA A 156 -9.22 -29.13 48.13
N ARG A 157 -9.71 -30.34 48.47
CA ARG A 157 -9.96 -31.40 47.47
C ARG A 157 -11.01 -31.02 46.44
N ALA A 158 -12.08 -30.35 46.87
CA ALA A 158 -13.13 -29.87 45.97
C ALA A 158 -12.61 -28.76 45.05
N ALA A 159 -11.79 -27.84 45.56
CA ALA A 159 -11.13 -26.80 44.76
C ALA A 159 -10.24 -27.41 43.67
N ARG A 160 -9.39 -28.38 44.05
CA ARG A 160 -8.54 -29.13 43.11
C ARG A 160 -9.34 -29.80 41.99
N ALA A 161 -10.43 -30.48 42.34
CA ALA A 161 -11.28 -31.17 41.37
C ALA A 161 -11.95 -30.19 40.38
N ARG A 162 -12.42 -29.02 40.86
CA ARG A 162 -12.99 -27.98 40.00
C ARG A 162 -11.96 -27.44 39.01
N THR A 163 -10.75 -27.14 39.47
CA THR A 163 -9.67 -26.62 38.62
C THR A 163 -9.24 -27.62 37.55
N LEU A 164 -9.12 -28.90 37.90
CA LEU A 164 -8.83 -29.96 36.92
C LEU A 164 -9.95 -30.08 35.88
N ASN A 165 -11.21 -30.05 36.29
CA ASN A 165 -12.33 -30.07 35.34
C ASN A 165 -12.31 -28.86 34.40
N GLN A 166 -11.96 -27.66 34.87
CA GLN A 166 -11.82 -26.48 34.00
C GLN A 166 -10.68 -26.63 32.98
N LEU A 167 -9.55 -27.21 33.38
CA LEU A 167 -8.43 -27.51 32.48
C LEU A 167 -8.80 -28.53 31.40
N TYR A 168 -9.55 -29.57 31.75
CA TYR A 168 -9.92 -30.64 30.81
C TYR A 168 -11.15 -30.30 29.95
N ALA A 169 -12.13 -29.55 30.48
CA ALA A 169 -13.35 -29.18 29.75
C ALA A 169 -13.18 -27.95 28.83
N GLY A 170 -12.12 -27.16 29.00
CA GLY A 170 -11.78 -26.03 28.12
C GLY A 170 -10.95 -26.41 26.89
N GLY A 171 -10.88 -27.71 26.56
CA GLY A 171 -10.04 -28.27 25.49
C GLY A 171 -10.72 -28.52 24.14
N ASP A 172 -11.95 -28.04 23.95
CA ASP A 172 -12.74 -28.19 22.70
C ASP A 172 -12.84 -26.85 21.94
#